data_AF-A0AAD6I546-F1
#
_entry.id   AF-A0AAD6I546-F1
#
_cell.length_a   1.000
_cell.length_b   1.000
_cell.length_c   1.000
_cell.angle_alpha   90.00
_cell.angle_beta   90.00
_cell.angle_gamma   90.00
#
_symmetry.space_group_name_H-M   'P 1'
#
loop_
_entity.id
_entity.type
_entity.pdbx_description
1 polymer ?
#
loop_
_entity_poly.entity_id
_entity_poly.type
_entity_poly.pdbx_seq_one_letter_code
_entity_poly.pdbx_strand_id
1 'polypeptide(L)'
;MRKSDWVEAVFNETFSPSLTHKIKSIDALITEYLVPEVRREILQFYGSLHRIEARYPGLDYSFPPHRMRLSRFRWHFELFQVFDKFKLTEAEINDLCRWEGTKYARQLYEAQEGVKVRDTTAQSIQPASPLPLPSIEVHYTGNSVISLDQDLVVSATDGTIYPSTRDEASGSWRVTLNDRILEVPSRNQGGYVQTERCGHGDMAQSILREHL
;
A
#
# COMPACT_ATOMS: atom_id res chain seq x y z
N MET A 1 -4.38 27.95 19.27
CA MET A 1 -3.36 27.89 18.20
C MET A 1 -4.03 28.37 16.93
N ARG A 2 -3.52 29.40 16.25
CA ARG A 2 -4.12 29.81 14.97
C ARG A 2 -3.81 28.74 13.93
N LYS A 3 -4.67 28.61 12.91
CA LYS A 3 -4.54 27.58 11.86
C LYS A 3 -3.19 27.65 11.13
N SER A 4 -2.57 28.82 11.04
CA SER A 4 -1.22 29.00 10.48
C SER A 4 -0.10 28.40 11.35
N ASP A 5 -0.25 28.47 12.67
CA ASP A 5 0.87 28.23 13.59
C ASP A 5 1.29 26.75 13.63
N TRP A 6 0.34 25.82 13.47
CA TRP A 6 0.64 24.38 13.51
C TRP A 6 1.08 23.82 12.16
N VAL A 7 0.64 24.42 11.06
CA VAL A 7 1.11 24.09 9.70
C VAL A 7 2.61 24.36 9.58
N GLU A 8 3.04 25.50 10.12
CA GLU A 8 4.45 25.87 10.20
C GLU A 8 5.22 24.95 11.16
N ALA A 9 4.64 24.57 12.30
CA ALA A 9 5.24 23.61 13.22
C ALA A 9 5.46 22.23 12.57
N VAL A 10 4.47 21.72 11.83
CA VAL A 10 4.59 20.46 11.07
C VAL A 10 5.69 20.58 10.02
N PHE A 11 5.75 21.70 9.28
CA PHE A 11 6.80 21.93 8.29
C PHE A 11 8.20 21.93 8.91
N ASN A 12 8.39 22.70 9.98
CA ASN A 12 9.67 22.81 10.67
C ASN A 12 10.14 21.48 11.27
N GLU A 13 9.20 20.68 11.80
CA GLU A 13 9.52 19.37 12.37
C GLU A 13 9.83 18.32 11.29
N THR A 14 9.16 18.38 10.14
CA THR A 14 9.40 17.42 9.03
C THR A 14 10.83 17.51 8.51
N PHE A 15 11.52 18.64 8.73
CA PHE A 15 12.88 18.84 8.24
C PHE A 15 13.83 19.28 9.35
N SER A 16 14.52 18.29 9.94
CA SER A 16 15.74 18.56 10.69
C SER A 16 16.78 19.29 9.82
N PRO A 17 17.62 20.19 10.39
CA PRO A 17 18.46 21.16 9.68
C PRO A 17 19.34 20.63 8.54
N SER A 18 19.69 19.34 8.56
CA SER A 18 20.56 18.70 7.56
C SER A 18 19.91 18.55 6.18
N LEU A 19 18.58 18.52 6.10
CA LEU A 19 17.82 18.41 4.83
C LEU A 19 17.23 19.76 4.37
N THR A 20 17.25 20.75 5.27
CA THR A 20 16.57 22.05 5.18
C THR A 20 17.16 23.00 4.16
N HIS A 21 18.44 22.85 3.76
CA HIS A 21 19.11 23.81 2.86
C HIS A 21 18.44 23.96 1.48
N LYS A 22 17.59 22.99 1.07
CA LYS A 22 16.93 23.02 -0.25
C LYS A 22 15.47 23.47 -0.21
N ILE A 23 14.73 23.25 0.89
CA ILE A 23 13.28 23.48 0.96
C ILE A 23 13.00 24.77 1.74
N LYS A 24 12.48 25.79 1.07
CA LYS A 24 12.30 27.13 1.64
C LYS A 24 10.89 27.42 2.14
N SER A 25 9.91 26.62 1.74
CA SER A 25 8.50 26.80 2.11
C SER A 25 7.73 25.49 2.03
N ILE A 26 6.57 25.45 2.70
CA ILE A 26 5.65 24.31 2.61
C ILE A 26 5.12 24.13 1.18
N ASP A 27 4.91 25.21 0.43
CA ASP A 27 4.49 25.13 -0.97
C ASP A 27 5.56 24.48 -1.85
N ALA A 28 6.84 24.78 -1.60
CA ALA A 28 7.95 24.13 -2.30
C ALA A 28 8.02 22.63 -1.95
N LEU A 29 7.83 22.26 -0.69
CA LEU A 29 7.72 20.85 -0.29
C LEU A 29 6.60 20.14 -1.07
N ILE A 30 5.41 20.73 -1.09
CA ILE A 30 4.24 20.14 -1.72
C ILE A 30 4.50 19.95 -3.21
N THR A 31 4.92 21.00 -3.90
CA THR A 31 5.03 21.02 -5.37
C THR A 31 6.24 20.25 -5.90
N GLU A 32 7.40 20.33 -5.23
CA GLU A 32 8.63 19.70 -5.72
C GLU A 32 8.79 18.25 -5.26
N TYR A 33 8.11 17.84 -4.18
CA TYR A 33 8.38 16.55 -3.55
C TYR A 33 7.13 15.71 -3.30
N LEU A 34 6.12 16.22 -2.59
CA LEU A 34 4.93 15.42 -2.25
C LEU A 34 4.07 15.12 -3.48
N VAL A 35 3.70 16.12 -4.28
CA VAL A 35 2.88 15.92 -5.48
C VAL A 35 3.56 14.98 -6.49
N PRO A 36 4.87 15.10 -6.78
CA PRO A 36 5.57 14.12 -7.61
C PRO A 36 5.55 12.68 -7.05
N GLU A 37 5.66 12.50 -5.73
CA GLU A 37 5.52 11.18 -5.08
C GLU A 37 4.10 10.62 -5.26
N VAL A 38 3.07 11.44 -5.04
CA VAL A 38 1.67 11.07 -5.28
C VAL A 38 1.45 10.67 -6.73
N ARG A 39 2.00 11.41 -7.70
CA ARG A 39 1.89 11.05 -9.12
C ARG A 39 2.57 9.74 -9.46
N ARG A 40 3.73 9.46 -8.88
CA ARG A 40 4.38 8.14 -8.99
C ARG A 40 3.50 7.03 -8.42
N GLU A 41 2.86 7.29 -7.28
CA GLU A 41 1.94 6.34 -6.67
C GLU A 41 0.76 6.00 -7.58
N ILE A 42 0.10 7.03 -8.09
CA ILE A 42 -1.06 6.89 -8.97
C ILE A 42 -0.67 6.14 -10.24
N LEU A 43 0.48 6.47 -10.84
CA LEU A 43 0.96 5.79 -12.03
C LEU A 43 1.21 4.30 -11.76
N GLN A 44 1.80 3.95 -10.62
CA GLN A 44 2.06 2.56 -10.28
C GLN A 44 0.78 1.79 -9.92
N PHE A 45 -0.21 2.46 -9.31
CA PHE A 45 -1.46 1.80 -8.88
C PHE A 45 -2.49 1.68 -10.02
N TYR A 46 -2.70 2.73 -10.81
CA TYR A 46 -3.71 2.77 -11.88
C TYR A 46 -3.13 2.51 -13.27
N GLY A 47 -1.80 2.56 -13.44
CA GLY A 47 -1.11 2.38 -14.72
C GLY A 47 -1.19 3.58 -15.67
N SER A 48 -2.15 4.50 -15.49
CA SER A 48 -2.33 5.68 -16.34
C SER A 48 -3.01 6.83 -15.60
N LEU A 49 -2.59 8.07 -15.88
CA LEU A 49 -3.16 9.30 -15.30
C LEU A 49 -4.40 9.83 -16.05
N HIS A 50 -4.77 9.21 -17.18
CA HIS A 50 -5.87 9.71 -18.01
C HIS A 50 -7.26 9.38 -17.45
N ARG A 51 -7.37 8.33 -16.63
CA ARG A 51 -8.64 7.93 -16.02
C ARG A 51 -9.05 8.93 -14.94
N ILE A 52 -10.35 9.14 -14.80
CA ILE A 52 -10.87 10.10 -13.82
C ILE A 52 -10.54 9.70 -12.37
N GLU A 53 -10.58 8.40 -12.08
CA GLU A 53 -10.17 7.84 -10.78
C GLU A 53 -8.68 8.06 -10.48
N ALA A 54 -7.83 8.10 -11.50
CA ALA A 54 -6.40 8.35 -11.35
C ALA A 54 -6.10 9.84 -11.19
N ARG A 55 -6.85 10.72 -11.87
CA ARG A 55 -6.74 12.18 -11.69
C ARG A 55 -7.23 12.63 -10.31
N TYR A 56 -8.28 11.98 -9.82
CA TYR A 56 -8.85 12.23 -8.50
C TYR A 56 -8.86 10.93 -7.69
N PRO A 57 -7.70 10.46 -7.20
CA PRO A 57 -7.54 9.21 -6.46
C PRO A 57 -7.99 9.32 -5.00
N GLY A 58 -8.21 10.53 -4.49
CA GLY A 58 -8.81 10.78 -3.19
C GLY A 58 -8.03 10.15 -2.05
N LEU A 59 -6.70 10.24 -2.09
CA LEU A 59 -5.83 9.68 -1.07
C LEU A 59 -6.12 10.34 0.28
N ASP A 60 -6.60 9.53 1.21
CA ASP A 60 -6.89 9.90 2.60
C ASP A 60 -5.68 9.61 3.47
N TYR A 61 -5.09 10.67 4.04
CA TYR A 61 -3.87 10.61 4.83
C TYR A 61 -4.14 10.21 6.29
N SER A 62 -5.39 10.02 6.73
CA SER A 62 -5.70 9.31 7.97
C SER A 62 -5.93 7.81 7.76
N PHE A 63 -6.20 7.38 6.52
CA PHE A 63 -6.51 5.99 6.21
C PHE A 63 -5.24 5.12 6.16
N PRO A 64 -5.10 4.09 7.02
CA PRO A 64 -3.85 3.33 7.13
C PRO A 64 -3.35 2.68 5.83
N PRO A 65 -4.22 2.10 4.96
CA PRO A 65 -3.77 1.55 3.68
C PRO A 65 -3.13 2.57 2.75
N HIS A 66 -3.61 3.82 2.72
CA HIS A 66 -2.98 4.88 1.93
C HIS A 66 -1.64 5.27 2.51
N ARG A 67 -1.55 5.42 3.83
CA ARG A 67 -0.27 5.68 4.52
C ARG A 67 0.74 4.61 4.20
N MET A 68 0.40 3.34 4.37
CA MET A 68 1.29 2.21 4.06
C MET A 68 1.84 2.28 2.64
N ARG A 69 0.95 2.55 1.65
CA ARG A 69 1.36 2.68 0.25
C ARG A 69 2.28 3.86 0.02
N LEU A 70 1.98 5.03 0.59
CA LEU A 70 2.73 6.27 0.39
C LEU A 70 4.03 6.33 1.20
N SER A 71 4.12 5.64 2.34
CA SER A 71 5.32 5.56 3.18
C SER A 71 6.52 4.90 2.50
N ARG A 72 6.36 4.30 1.31
CA ARG A 72 7.50 3.85 0.50
C ARG A 72 8.35 5.02 -0.01
N PHE A 73 7.74 6.20 -0.09
CA PHE A 73 8.41 7.39 -0.58
C PHE A 73 8.92 8.23 0.59
N ARG A 74 10.13 8.79 0.43
CA ARG A 74 10.86 9.46 1.50
C ARG A 74 10.06 10.60 2.11
N TRP A 75 9.47 11.49 1.29
CA TRP A 75 8.87 12.72 1.81
C TRP A 75 7.53 12.46 2.50
N HIS A 76 6.73 11.50 2.00
CA HIS A 76 5.53 11.05 2.70
C HIS A 76 5.86 10.30 4.00
N PHE A 77 6.90 9.48 4.03
CA PHE A 77 7.32 8.76 5.24
C PHE A 77 7.63 9.74 6.39
N GLU A 78 8.43 10.76 6.13
CA GLU A 78 8.75 11.80 7.12
C GLU A 78 7.49 12.59 7.54
N LEU A 79 6.65 12.96 6.57
CA LEU A 79 5.40 13.68 6.85
C LEU A 79 4.48 12.90 7.80
N PHE A 80 4.32 11.59 7.59
CA PHE A 80 3.49 10.75 8.46
C PHE A 80 4.09 10.59 9.85
N GLN A 81 5.42 10.45 9.98
CA GLN A 81 6.06 10.45 11.30
C GLN A 81 5.77 11.73 12.07
N VAL A 82 5.77 12.89 11.40
CA VAL A 82 5.42 14.17 12.02
C VAL A 82 3.96 14.21 12.43
N PHE A 83 3.04 13.73 11.59
CA PHE A 83 1.62 13.64 11.95
C PHE A 83 1.42 12.82 13.23
N ASP A 84 2.15 11.70 13.34
CA ASP A 84 2.07 10.81 14.49
C ASP A 84 2.73 11.44 15.74
N LYS A 85 3.84 12.18 15.56
CA LYS A 85 4.51 12.92 16.63
C LYS A 85 3.59 13.99 17.24
N PHE A 86 2.88 14.75 16.40
CA PHE A 86 1.93 15.77 16.85
C PHE A 86 0.55 15.22 17.20
N LYS A 87 0.32 13.91 16.98
CA LYS A 87 -0.97 13.24 17.21
C LYS A 87 -2.14 13.97 16.54
N LEU A 88 -1.93 14.38 15.28
CA LEU A 88 -2.93 15.11 14.52
C LEU A 88 -4.19 14.24 14.33
N THR A 89 -5.35 14.87 14.51
CA THR A 89 -6.64 14.25 14.25
C THR A 89 -6.89 14.12 12.76
N GLU A 90 -7.82 13.23 12.38
CA GLU A 90 -8.21 13.06 10.98
C GLU A 90 -8.74 14.36 10.35
N ALA A 91 -9.46 15.17 11.13
CA ALA A 91 -9.98 16.45 10.70
C ALA A 91 -8.85 17.43 10.38
N GLU A 92 -7.85 17.54 11.26
CA GLU A 92 -6.68 18.39 11.05
C GLU A 92 -5.87 17.94 9.84
N ILE A 93 -5.63 16.64 9.70
CA ILE A 93 -4.92 16.07 8.54
C ILE A 93 -5.65 16.42 7.24
N ASN A 94 -6.97 16.23 7.20
CA ASN A 94 -7.79 16.59 6.03
C ASN A 94 -7.76 18.10 5.74
N ASP A 95 -7.66 18.91 6.78
CA ASP A 95 -7.59 20.36 6.64
C ASP A 95 -6.24 20.86 6.11
N LEU A 96 -5.15 20.17 6.43
CA LEU A 96 -3.80 20.44 5.93
C LEU A 96 -3.60 19.92 4.50
N CYS A 97 -4.09 18.72 4.20
CA CYS A 97 -3.78 18.01 2.97
C CYS A 97 -4.67 18.42 1.80
N ARG A 98 -4.44 19.62 1.25
CA ARG A 98 -5.27 20.24 0.19
C ARG A 98 -4.66 20.27 -1.22
N TRP A 99 -3.66 19.43 -1.50
CA TRP A 99 -3.00 19.37 -2.80
C TRP A 99 -3.60 18.31 -3.75
N GLU A 100 -3.11 18.28 -4.99
CA GLU A 100 -3.51 17.31 -6.02
C GLU A 100 -3.37 15.87 -5.51
N GLY A 101 -4.40 15.06 -5.76
CA GLY A 101 -4.39 13.65 -5.40
C GLY A 101 -4.95 13.33 -4.01
N THR A 102 -5.13 14.31 -3.12
CA THR A 102 -5.71 14.05 -1.80
C THR A 102 -7.23 13.90 -1.82
N LYS A 103 -7.80 13.41 -0.71
CA LYS A 103 -9.25 13.34 -0.48
C LYS A 103 -9.96 14.68 -0.72
N TYR A 104 -9.37 15.79 -0.28
CA TYR A 104 -9.93 17.13 -0.49
C TYR A 104 -10.07 17.46 -1.97
N ALA A 105 -9.03 17.19 -2.79
CA ALA A 105 -9.07 17.45 -4.23
C ALA A 105 -10.17 16.66 -4.94
N ARG A 106 -10.39 15.39 -4.55
CA ARG A 106 -11.52 14.59 -5.07
C ARG A 106 -12.86 15.20 -4.64
N GLN A 107 -13.05 15.49 -3.36
CA GLN A 107 -14.30 16.04 -2.85
C GLN A 107 -14.67 17.37 -3.51
N LEU A 108 -13.68 18.23 -3.75
CA LEU A 108 -13.87 19.49 -4.44
C LEU A 108 -14.35 19.28 -5.87
N TYR A 109 -13.70 18.38 -6.62
CA TYR A 109 -14.13 18.02 -7.98
C TYR A 109 -15.53 17.45 -8.00
N GLU A 110 -15.86 16.51 -7.11
CA GLU A 110 -17.19 15.91 -7.04
C GLU A 110 -18.29 16.93 -6.72
N ALA A 111 -17.99 17.89 -5.85
CA ALA A 111 -18.93 18.95 -5.50
C ALA A 111 -19.12 19.96 -6.65
N GLN A 112 -18.04 20.28 -7.38
CA GLN A 112 -18.08 21.24 -8.49
C GLN A 112 -18.78 20.67 -9.72
N GLU A 113 -18.47 19.43 -10.09
CA GLU A 113 -19.04 18.79 -11.29
C GLU A 113 -20.37 18.08 -11.02
N GLY A 114 -20.75 17.90 -9.74
CA GLY A 114 -21.93 17.13 -9.37
C GLY A 114 -21.83 15.64 -9.70
N VAL A 115 -20.61 15.11 -9.87
CA VAL A 115 -20.32 13.72 -10.27
C VAL A 115 -19.60 13.00 -9.13
N LYS A 116 -19.86 11.70 -8.96
CA LYS A 116 -19.07 10.84 -8.06
C LYS A 116 -17.98 10.09 -8.80
N VAL A 117 -16.76 10.13 -8.29
CA VAL A 117 -15.62 9.40 -8.86
C VAL A 117 -15.71 7.94 -8.41
N ARG A 118 -16.03 7.04 -9.33
CA ARG A 118 -16.15 5.60 -9.06
C ARG A 118 -14.79 4.91 -9.21
N ASP A 119 -14.41 4.11 -8.21
CA ASP A 119 -13.24 3.22 -8.29
C ASP A 119 -13.56 2.00 -9.18
N THR A 120 -12.76 1.83 -10.22
CA THR A 120 -12.83 0.74 -11.20
C THR A 120 -11.66 -0.23 -11.11
N THR A 121 -10.73 -0.03 -10.15
CA THR A 121 -9.50 -0.81 -9.98
C THR A 121 -9.77 -2.32 -9.94
N ALA A 122 -10.83 -2.75 -9.25
CA ALA A 122 -11.17 -4.16 -9.10
C ALA A 122 -12.14 -4.70 -10.18
N GLN A 123 -12.66 -3.86 -11.08
CA GLN A 123 -13.72 -4.28 -12.01
C GLN A 123 -13.23 -5.18 -13.15
N SER A 124 -11.94 -5.12 -13.48
CA SER A 124 -11.33 -5.92 -14.54
C SER A 124 -10.62 -7.19 -14.03
N ILE A 125 -10.51 -7.35 -12.71
CA ILE A 125 -9.80 -8.47 -12.09
C ILE A 125 -10.77 -9.65 -12.05
N GLN A 126 -10.51 -10.65 -12.90
CA GLN A 126 -11.23 -11.93 -12.82
C GLN A 126 -10.93 -12.60 -11.47
N PRO A 127 -11.93 -13.18 -10.79
CA PRO A 127 -11.68 -13.99 -9.60
C PRO A 127 -10.63 -15.07 -9.93
N ALA A 128 -9.66 -15.25 -9.05
CA ALA A 128 -8.68 -16.31 -9.23
C ALA A 128 -9.40 -17.64 -9.41
N SER A 129 -9.11 -18.36 -10.49
CA SER A 129 -9.55 -19.75 -10.60
C SER A 129 -8.94 -20.53 -9.45
N PRO A 130 -9.70 -21.43 -8.80
CA PRO A 130 -9.19 -22.20 -7.67
C PRO A 130 -7.89 -22.90 -8.09
N LEU A 131 -6.86 -22.84 -7.24
CA LEU A 131 -5.62 -23.55 -7.49
C LEU A 131 -5.94 -25.04 -7.69
N PRO A 132 -5.29 -25.72 -8.66
CA PRO A 132 -5.40 -27.16 -8.77
C PRO A 132 -5.00 -27.80 -7.45
N LEU A 133 -5.65 -28.93 -7.12
CA LEU A 133 -5.34 -29.68 -5.89
C LEU A 133 -3.84 -29.96 -5.83
N PRO A 134 -3.21 -29.85 -4.65
CA PRO A 134 -1.80 -30.19 -4.50
C PRO A 134 -1.57 -31.64 -4.94
N SER A 135 -0.73 -31.85 -5.95
CA SER A 135 -0.33 -33.17 -6.44
C SER A 135 1.04 -33.53 -5.86
N ILE A 136 1.18 -34.76 -5.35
CA ILE A 136 2.47 -35.30 -4.92
C ILE A 136 2.96 -36.31 -5.97
N GLU A 137 4.13 -36.04 -6.55
CA GLU A 137 4.83 -36.97 -7.43
C GLU A 137 5.87 -37.74 -6.59
N VAL A 138 5.64 -39.04 -6.40
CA VAL A 138 6.54 -39.90 -5.61
C VAL A 138 7.49 -40.63 -6.55
N HIS A 139 8.78 -40.29 -6.49
CA HIS A 139 9.83 -41.02 -7.20
C HIS A 139 10.44 -42.09 -6.29
N TYR A 140 10.23 -43.37 -6.61
CA TYR A 140 10.89 -44.48 -5.94
C TYR A 140 12.24 -44.77 -6.63
N THR A 141 13.35 -44.61 -5.91
CA THR A 141 14.67 -45.05 -6.38
C THR A 141 14.82 -46.56 -6.14
N GLY A 142 14.39 -47.37 -7.11
CA GLY A 142 14.60 -48.82 -7.09
C GLY A 142 15.74 -49.24 -8.02
N ASN A 143 16.95 -49.42 -7.48
CA ASN A 143 17.84 -50.54 -7.79
C ASN A 143 19.21 -50.37 -7.08
N SER A 144 19.43 -51.16 -6.02
CA SER A 144 20.76 -51.63 -5.64
C SER A 144 20.62 -53.04 -5.10
N VAL A 145 20.59 -54.02 -6.01
CA VAL A 145 21.09 -55.36 -5.73
C VAL A 145 22.62 -55.23 -5.67
N ILE A 146 23.18 -55.22 -4.47
CA ILE A 146 24.64 -55.34 -4.28
C ILE A 146 24.88 -56.76 -3.78
N SER A 147 25.28 -57.63 -4.71
CA SER A 147 25.94 -58.90 -4.44
C SER A 147 27.30 -58.61 -3.83
N LEU A 148 27.55 -59.05 -2.60
CA LEU A 148 28.91 -59.10 -2.04
C LEU A 148 29.61 -60.33 -2.65
N ASP A 149 30.59 -60.10 -3.51
CA ASP A 149 31.84 -60.87 -3.57
C ASP A 149 32.77 -60.34 -4.69
N GLN A 150 34.00 -59.95 -4.30
CA GLN A 150 35.30 -59.98 -5.01
C GLN A 150 36.20 -58.73 -4.80
N ASP A 151 37.09 -58.88 -3.81
CA ASP A 151 38.56 -58.70 -3.82
C ASP A 151 39.27 -57.54 -4.57
N LEU A 152 40.04 -56.77 -3.74
CA LEU A 152 41.33 -56.07 -3.93
C LEU A 152 41.76 -55.57 -5.32
N VAL A 153 42.27 -54.32 -5.44
CA VAL A 153 43.72 -53.95 -5.38
C VAL A 153 43.87 -52.42 -5.18
N VAL A 154 44.79 -52.00 -4.31
CA VAL A 154 45.26 -50.62 -4.10
C VAL A 154 46.31 -50.24 -5.16
N SER A 155 46.28 -49.02 -5.73
CA SER A 155 47.51 -48.29 -6.04
C SER A 155 47.28 -46.78 -6.20
N ALA A 156 48.21 -46.01 -5.66
CA ALA A 156 48.21 -44.56 -5.53
C ALA A 156 49.00 -43.88 -6.65
N THR A 157 48.52 -42.73 -7.15
CA THR A 157 49.29 -41.56 -7.64
C THR A 157 48.32 -40.36 -7.62
N ASP A 158 48.51 -39.41 -6.72
CA ASP A 158 49.24 -38.14 -6.86
C ASP A 158 48.63 -37.16 -7.89
N GLY A 159 48.28 -35.96 -7.42
CA GLY A 159 47.54 -34.96 -8.16
C GLY A 159 46.94 -33.87 -7.27
N THR A 160 47.82 -33.12 -6.62
CA THR A 160 47.53 -31.98 -5.73
C THR A 160 46.82 -30.82 -6.44
N ILE A 161 45.73 -30.31 -5.87
CA ILE A 161 45.31 -28.90 -6.01
C ILE A 161 45.05 -28.34 -4.60
N TYR A 162 45.84 -27.32 -4.21
CA TYR A 162 45.78 -26.65 -2.91
C TYR A 162 44.56 -25.73 -2.78
N PRO A 163 44.10 -25.45 -1.54
CA PRO A 163 42.93 -24.65 -1.24
C PRO A 163 43.29 -23.15 -1.23
N SER A 164 42.36 -22.30 -1.68
CA SER A 164 42.43 -20.86 -1.40
C SER A 164 41.14 -20.39 -0.75
N THR A 165 41.37 -19.68 0.35
CA THR A 165 40.49 -19.19 1.41
C THR A 165 39.43 -18.17 0.97
N ARG A 166 38.28 -18.28 1.66
CA ARG A 166 37.35 -17.23 2.14
C ARG A 166 37.64 -15.77 1.78
N ASP A 167 36.61 -15.07 1.31
CA ASP A 167 35.82 -14.19 2.18
C ASP A 167 34.36 -14.07 1.71
N GLU A 168 33.46 -14.14 2.69
CA GLU A 168 32.01 -14.05 2.54
C GLU A 168 31.53 -12.59 2.62
N ALA A 169 30.58 -12.23 1.77
CA ALA A 169 29.56 -11.22 2.07
C ALA A 169 28.39 -11.32 1.07
N SER A 170 27.73 -12.47 0.99
CA SER A 170 26.41 -12.53 0.35
C SER A 170 25.37 -12.17 1.40
N GLY A 171 24.83 -10.95 1.28
CA GLY A 171 23.78 -10.42 2.14
C GLY A 171 22.58 -11.37 2.18
N SER A 172 22.46 -12.07 3.31
CA SER A 172 21.30 -12.88 3.67
C SER A 172 20.09 -11.97 3.81
N TRP A 173 19.20 -11.98 2.81
CA TRP A 173 17.84 -11.51 2.98
C TRP A 173 17.12 -12.51 3.89
N ARG A 174 17.09 -12.26 5.20
CA ARG A 174 16.20 -12.99 6.10
C ARG A 174 14.81 -12.37 6.00
N VAL A 175 13.93 -13.03 5.26
CA VAL A 175 12.49 -12.93 5.46
C VAL A 175 12.15 -13.87 6.62
N THR A 176 11.87 -13.32 7.80
CA THR A 176 11.18 -14.09 8.85
C THR A 176 9.71 -14.13 8.51
N LEU A 177 9.26 -15.24 7.90
CA LEU A 177 7.86 -15.62 7.81
C LEU A 177 7.39 -15.99 9.22
N ASN A 178 6.43 -15.26 9.77
CA ASN A 178 5.73 -15.68 10.98
C ASN A 178 4.71 -16.76 10.59
N ASP A 179 5.05 -18.01 10.88
CA ASP A 179 4.14 -19.16 10.87
C ASP A 179 3.15 -19.09 12.03
N ARG A 180 1.94 -18.59 11.77
CA ARG A 180 0.75 -18.84 12.62
C ARG A 180 -0.53 -18.86 11.79
N ILE A 181 -0.74 -19.95 11.04
CA ILE A 181 -2.07 -20.38 10.61
C ILE A 181 -2.24 -21.82 11.07
N LEU A 182 -3.01 -22.01 12.15
CA LEU A 182 -3.93 -23.14 12.34
C LEU A 182 -4.85 -22.76 13.51
N GLU A 183 -6.08 -22.36 13.22
CA GLU A 183 -7.28 -22.81 13.93
C GLU A 183 -8.53 -22.36 13.17
N VAL A 184 -9.27 -23.35 12.68
CA VAL A 184 -10.60 -23.21 12.07
C VAL A 184 -11.60 -23.82 13.04
N PRO A 185 -12.69 -23.13 13.37
CA PRO A 185 -13.94 -23.81 13.71
C PRO A 185 -15.00 -23.60 12.63
N SER A 186 -15.59 -24.73 12.23
CA SER A 186 -16.66 -24.87 11.25
C SER A 186 -18.02 -24.36 11.79
N ARG A 187 -18.76 -23.67 10.90
CA ARG A 187 -20.24 -23.58 10.73
C ARG A 187 -21.14 -23.52 11.98
N ASN A 188 -22.04 -22.51 12.02
CA ASN A 188 -23.40 -22.68 11.45
C ASN A 188 -24.30 -21.42 11.48
N GLN A 189 -25.06 -21.30 10.38
CA GLN A 189 -26.48 -20.90 10.25
C GLN A 189 -26.97 -19.48 10.56
N GLY A 190 -27.62 -18.91 9.52
CA GLY A 190 -28.96 -18.33 9.64
C GLY A 190 -29.03 -16.80 9.56
N GLY A 191 -29.69 -16.28 8.51
CA GLY A 191 -30.11 -14.88 8.51
C GLY A 191 -30.33 -14.26 7.13
N TYR A 192 -31.33 -14.75 6.41
CA TYR A 192 -31.94 -14.01 5.31
C TYR A 192 -32.68 -12.81 5.93
N VAL A 193 -32.23 -11.57 5.70
CA VAL A 193 -33.00 -10.37 6.06
C VAL A 193 -33.17 -9.48 4.84
N GLN A 194 -34.35 -9.68 4.25
CA GLN A 194 -35.22 -8.75 3.56
C GLN A 194 -34.67 -7.37 3.14
N THR A 195 -34.75 -7.15 1.83
CA THR A 195 -34.75 -5.84 1.18
C THR A 195 -35.94 -5.01 1.67
N GLU A 196 -35.69 -3.86 2.28
CA GLU A 196 -36.72 -2.82 2.40
C GLU A 196 -36.69 -1.90 1.17
N ARG A 197 -37.80 -1.96 0.44
CA ARG A 197 -38.22 -0.96 -0.54
C ARG A 197 -38.52 0.34 0.21
N CYS A 198 -37.77 1.40 -0.03
CA CYS A 198 -38.32 2.75 0.14
C CYS A 198 -39.21 3.05 -1.06
N GLY A 199 -40.52 2.91 -0.86
CA GLY A 199 -41.53 3.39 -1.79
C GLY A 199 -41.45 4.90 -1.96
N HIS A 200 -41.67 5.32 -3.19
CA HIS A 200 -41.96 6.69 -3.59
C HIS A 200 -43.05 7.32 -2.72
N GLY A 201 -42.84 8.58 -2.38
CA GLY A 201 -43.84 9.49 -1.85
C GLY A 201 -43.36 10.92 -2.10
N ASP A 202 -43.62 11.39 -3.31
CA ASP A 202 -43.60 12.80 -3.68
C ASP A 202 -44.28 13.67 -2.62
N MET A 203 -43.57 14.69 -2.14
CA MET A 203 -44.19 15.94 -1.72
C MET A 203 -43.42 17.06 -2.38
N ALA A 204 -43.94 17.42 -3.54
CA ALA A 204 -43.56 18.57 -4.31
C ALA A 204 -43.82 19.88 -3.54
N GLN A 205 -43.01 20.89 -3.88
CA GLN A 205 -43.40 22.28 -4.09
C GLN A 205 -43.68 23.21 -2.89
N SER A 206 -43.18 24.43 -3.09
CA SER A 206 -43.51 25.70 -2.41
C SER A 206 -42.81 25.87 -1.06
N ILE A 207 -42.04 26.94 -0.80
CA ILE A 207 -42.46 28.34 -0.92
C ILE A 207 -41.28 29.25 -1.27
N LEU A 208 -41.57 30.15 -2.22
CA LEU A 208 -40.83 31.35 -2.61
C LEU A 208 -40.70 32.38 -1.46
N ARG A 209 -39.59 33.13 -1.53
CA ARG A 209 -39.48 34.59 -1.32
C ARG A 209 -39.60 35.21 0.09
N GLU A 210 -38.62 36.10 0.27
CA GLU A 210 -38.73 37.51 0.70
C GLU A 210 -38.32 37.92 2.12
N HIS A 211 -37.43 38.93 2.12
CA HIS A 211 -37.21 40.01 3.09
C HIS A 211 -36.65 39.69 4.49
N LEU A 212 -35.34 39.89 4.67
CA LEU A 212 -34.70 41.17 5.07
C LEU A 212 -33.17 41.06 5.02
#